data_AF-A0A966R1T3-F1
#
_entry.id   AF-A0A966R1T3-F1
#
_cell.length_a   1.000
_cell.length_b   1.000
_cell.length_c   1.000
_cell.angle_alpha   90.00
_cell.angle_beta   90.00
_cell.angle_gamma   90.00
#
_symmetry.space_group_name_H-M   'P 1'
#
loop_
_entity.id
_entity.type
_entity.pdbx_description
1 polymer ?
#
loop_
_entity_poly.entity_id
_entity_poly.type
_entity_poly.pdbx_seq_one_letter_code
_entity_poly.pdbx_strand_id
1 'polypeptide(L)'
;DLFDSWDFRRLRKDHWKILKKLRQLSDKIKVVWISGNHDGPAEMVSHLIGVDFVNEYLVNSENKKIVVLHGDIFDNFISKYPLFTKFADKIYRLIQRYDRFHNNQYYYSNLAKRNSKTFLRCSEQIADRALQYCKDKNCDIVICGHTHAVLTKTSEMVEYYNCGCWTESVCSFITINTGNVEIKNG
;
A
#
# COMPACT_ATOMS: atom_id res chain seq x y z
N ASP A 1 5.24 2.81 -0.97
CA ASP A 1 6.04 2.22 0.13
C ASP A 1 6.87 1.03 -0.31
N LEU A 2 7.75 1.25 -1.31
CA LEU A 2 8.73 0.23 -1.69
C LEU A 2 9.83 0.14 -0.62
N PHE A 3 10.02 1.21 0.15
CA PHE A 3 11.03 1.31 1.20
C PHE A 3 10.47 2.03 2.44
N ASP A 4 10.75 1.48 3.63
CA ASP A 4 10.18 1.90 4.93
C ASP A 4 10.66 3.29 5.42
N SER A 5 11.84 3.73 4.95
CA SER A 5 12.32 5.10 5.15
C SER A 5 13.41 5.44 4.14
N TRP A 6 13.18 6.47 3.33
CA TRP A 6 14.10 6.86 2.27
C TRP A 6 15.00 8.04 2.68
N ASP A 7 16.08 7.75 3.42
CA ASP A 7 17.23 8.66 3.50
C ASP A 7 18.29 8.19 2.49
N PHE A 8 18.51 8.99 1.45
CA PHE A 8 19.51 8.74 0.40
C PHE A 8 20.91 8.45 0.95
N ARG A 9 21.24 9.01 2.12
CA ARG A 9 22.53 8.79 2.80
C ARG A 9 22.64 7.40 3.45
N ARG A 10 21.52 6.66 3.54
CA ARG A 10 21.40 5.35 4.19
C ARG A 10 21.12 4.22 3.22
N LEU A 11 21.28 4.42 1.90
CA LEU A 11 21.12 3.34 0.93
C LEU A 11 22.19 2.26 1.13
N ARG A 12 21.75 1.09 1.59
CA ARG A 12 22.59 -0.08 1.79
C ARG A 12 22.74 -0.87 0.49
N LYS A 13 23.72 -1.78 0.47
CA LYS A 13 24.00 -2.67 -0.68
C LYS A 13 22.74 -3.38 -1.21
N ASP A 14 21.84 -3.81 -0.33
CA ASP A 14 20.63 -4.51 -0.75
C ASP A 14 19.58 -3.60 -1.39
N HIS A 15 19.48 -2.33 -0.97
CA HIS A 15 18.63 -1.35 -1.64
C HIS A 15 19.12 -1.13 -3.08
N TRP A 16 20.44 -1.01 -3.28
CA TRP A 16 21.04 -0.89 -4.62
C TRP A 16 20.80 -2.13 -5.50
N LYS A 17 20.80 -3.34 -4.94
CA LYS A 17 20.46 -4.55 -5.69
C LYS A 17 19.03 -4.51 -6.20
N ILE A 18 18.08 -4.08 -5.37
CA ILE A 18 16.67 -3.94 -5.75
C ILE A 18 16.52 -2.90 -6.86
N LEU A 19 17.10 -1.70 -6.69
CA LEU A 19 17.06 -0.65 -7.69
C LEU A 19 17.67 -1.08 -9.03
N LYS A 20 18.81 -1.78 -8.99
CA LYS A 20 19.43 -2.36 -10.19
C LYS A 20 18.50 -3.37 -10.86
N LYS A 21 17.82 -4.21 -10.10
CA LYS A 21 16.86 -5.19 -10.63
C LYS A 21 15.67 -4.50 -11.30
N LEU A 22 15.12 -3.45 -10.68
CA LEU A 22 14.04 -2.65 -11.26
C LEU A 22 14.47 -1.99 -12.57
N ARG A 23 15.67 -1.39 -12.63
CA ARG A 23 16.24 -0.85 -13.88
C ARG A 23 16.34 -1.91 -14.98
N GLN A 24 16.86 -3.09 -14.66
CA GLN A 24 16.98 -4.19 -15.63
C GLN A 24 15.63 -4.72 -16.11
N LEU A 25 14.60 -4.65 -15.26
CA LEU A 25 13.23 -5.01 -15.63
C LEU A 25 12.59 -3.91 -16.50
N SER A 26 12.86 -2.63 -16.22
CA SER A 26 12.32 -1.51 -17.00
C SER A 26 12.78 -1.50 -18.46
N ASP A 27 13.93 -2.12 -18.76
CA ASP A 27 14.37 -2.34 -20.15
C ASP A 27 13.52 -3.37 -20.92
N LYS A 28 12.72 -4.19 -20.21
CA LYS A 28 11.97 -5.33 -20.80
C LYS A 28 10.46 -5.20 -20.68
N ILE A 29 9.99 -4.60 -19.59
CA ILE A 29 8.58 -4.44 -19.27
C ILE A 29 8.35 -3.04 -18.72
N LYS A 30 7.13 -2.54 -18.85
CA LYS A 30 6.77 -1.28 -18.21
C LYS A 30 6.79 -1.46 -16.69
N VAL A 31 7.59 -0.65 -16.02
CA VAL A 31 7.65 -0.57 -14.56
C VAL A 31 7.19 0.82 -14.16
N VAL A 32 6.18 0.89 -13.30
CA VAL A 32 5.64 2.13 -12.76
C VAL A 32 5.75 2.06 -11.25
N TRP A 33 6.36 3.07 -10.64
CA TRP A 33 6.42 3.25 -9.20
C TRP A 33 5.31 4.21 -8.77
N ILE A 34 4.35 3.68 -8.02
CA ILE A 34 3.33 4.49 -7.34
C ILE A 34 3.89 5.09 -6.06
N SER A 35 3.91 6.42 -5.97
CA SER A 35 4.36 7.17 -4.80
C SER A 35 3.56 6.79 -3.55
N GLY A 36 4.24 6.40 -2.48
CA GLY A 36 3.64 6.20 -1.16
C GLY A 36 4.16 7.16 -0.09
N ASN A 37 3.47 7.19 1.05
CA ASN A 37 3.73 8.15 2.13
C ASN A 37 5.11 7.98 2.81
N HIS A 38 5.76 6.82 2.63
CA HIS A 38 7.13 6.56 3.12
C HIS A 38 8.23 6.82 2.07
N ASP A 39 7.86 7.01 0.80
CA ASP A 39 8.83 6.99 -0.31
C ASP A 39 9.63 8.31 -0.45
N GLY A 40 9.28 9.39 0.28
CA GLY A 40 10.13 10.59 0.39
C GLY A 40 10.58 11.16 -0.97
N PRO A 41 11.88 11.47 -1.19
CA PRO A 41 12.38 11.96 -2.49
C PRO A 41 12.63 10.84 -3.52
N ALA A 42 11.89 9.71 -3.44
CA ALA A 42 12.00 8.58 -4.37
C ALA A 42 11.84 8.97 -5.85
N GLU A 43 11.14 10.07 -6.14
CA GLU A 43 11.04 10.63 -7.48
C GLU A 43 12.42 10.82 -8.13
N MET A 44 13.39 11.38 -7.41
CA MET A 44 14.76 11.56 -7.94
C MET A 44 15.43 10.22 -8.28
N VAL A 45 15.15 9.16 -7.51
CA VAL A 45 15.71 7.81 -7.77
C VAL A 45 15.05 7.18 -8.96
N SER A 46 13.74 7.31 -9.06
CA SER A 46 12.98 6.77 -10.19
C SER A 46 13.56 7.27 -11.52
N HIS A 47 13.91 8.56 -11.60
CA HIS A 47 14.58 9.15 -12.75
C HIS A 47 15.98 8.55 -12.99
N LEU A 48 16.77 8.34 -11.93
CA LEU A 48 18.09 7.70 -12.05
C LEU A 48 18.00 6.26 -12.56
N ILE A 49 16.92 5.55 -12.24
CA ILE A 49 16.70 4.16 -12.70
C ILE A 49 15.76 4.06 -13.91
N GLY A 50 15.36 5.18 -14.52
CA GLY A 50 14.47 5.20 -15.69
C GLY A 50 13.15 4.46 -15.44
N VAL A 51 12.51 4.70 -14.30
CA VAL A 51 11.20 4.15 -13.92
C VAL A 51 10.22 5.30 -13.75
N ASP A 52 9.02 5.18 -14.31
CA ASP A 52 7.95 6.17 -14.13
C ASP A 52 7.58 6.29 -12.65
N PHE A 53 7.52 7.50 -12.12
CA PHE A 53 7.07 7.76 -10.76
C PHE A 53 5.83 8.65 -10.77
N VAL A 54 4.73 8.11 -10.25
CA VAL A 54 3.41 8.74 -10.35
C VAL A 54 2.65 8.58 -9.04
N ASN A 55 1.75 9.52 -8.73
CA ASN A 55 0.85 9.38 -7.58
C ASN A 55 -0.30 8.41 -7.85
N GLU A 56 -0.67 8.28 -9.12
CA GLU A 56 -1.77 7.46 -9.59
C GLU A 56 -1.45 6.92 -10.98
N TYR A 57 -1.87 5.70 -11.27
CA TYR A 57 -1.75 5.08 -12.58
C TYR A 57 -3.08 4.49 -13.03
N LEU A 58 -3.48 4.77 -14.28
CA LEU A 58 -4.68 4.23 -14.89
C LEU A 58 -4.32 3.04 -15.78
N VAL A 59 -5.04 1.93 -15.60
CA VAL A 59 -4.92 0.72 -16.40
C VAL A 59 -6.25 0.45 -17.07
N ASN A 60 -6.24 0.27 -18.39
CA ASN A 60 -7.38 -0.28 -19.11
C ASN A 60 -7.12 -1.76 -19.34
N SER A 61 -8.04 -2.62 -18.89
CA SER A 61 -7.97 -4.06 -19.13
C SER A 61 -9.32 -4.54 -19.63
N GLU A 62 -9.38 -5.00 -20.87
CA GLU A 62 -10.65 -5.28 -21.58
C GLU A 62 -11.58 -4.04 -21.53
N ASN A 63 -12.72 -4.16 -20.86
CA ASN A 63 -13.73 -3.11 -20.69
C ASN A 63 -13.70 -2.48 -19.29
N LYS A 64 -12.65 -2.73 -18.50
CA LYS A 64 -12.52 -2.23 -17.13
C LYS A 64 -11.46 -1.14 -17.06
N LYS A 65 -11.85 0.00 -16.50
CA LYS A 65 -10.95 1.10 -16.11
C LYS A 65 -10.53 0.90 -14.66
N ILE A 66 -9.23 0.78 -14.44
CA ILE A 66 -8.65 0.45 -13.15
C ILE A 66 -7.76 1.61 -12.72
N VAL A 67 -8.01 2.17 -11.54
CA VAL A 67 -7.16 3.19 -10.93
C VAL A 67 -6.29 2.56 -9.85
N VAL A 68 -4.97 2.77 -9.95
CA VAL A 68 -3.99 2.26 -9.01
C VAL A 68 -3.34 3.43 -8.31
N LEU A 69 -3.38 3.45 -6.98
CA LEU A 69 -2.72 4.46 -6.15
C LEU A 69 -2.30 3.85 -4.81
N HIS A 70 -1.53 4.57 -4.01
CA HIS A 70 -1.05 4.03 -2.73
C HIS A 70 -2.16 3.92 -1.68
N GLY A 71 -2.97 4.96 -1.51
CA GLY A 71 -4.14 4.99 -0.62
C GLY A 71 -3.99 5.83 0.65
N ASP A 72 -2.78 6.33 0.92
CA ASP A 72 -2.48 7.29 2.00
C ASP A 72 -3.24 8.62 1.88
N ILE A 73 -3.60 9.00 0.66
CA ILE A 73 -4.44 10.19 0.44
C ILE A 73 -5.77 10.10 1.21
N PHE A 74 -6.30 8.89 1.41
CA PHE A 74 -7.57 8.66 2.09
C PHE A 74 -7.47 8.75 3.62
N ASP A 75 -6.27 8.62 4.19
CA ASP A 75 -6.00 8.83 5.62
C ASP A 75 -6.13 10.32 5.99
N ASN A 76 -5.62 11.21 5.14
CA ASN A 76 -5.77 12.65 5.34
C ASN A 76 -7.25 13.05 5.32
N PHE A 77 -8.07 12.41 4.47
CA PHE A 77 -9.53 12.58 4.49
C PHE A 77 -10.22 11.95 5.72
N ILE A 78 -9.57 11.03 6.44
CA ILE A 78 -10.04 10.45 7.72
C ILE A 78 -9.79 11.39 8.91
N SER A 79 -8.98 12.44 8.77
CA SER A 79 -8.49 13.33 9.84
C SER A 79 -9.55 14.16 10.62
N LYS A 80 -10.83 13.79 10.58
CA LYS A 80 -11.91 14.36 11.39
C LYS A 80 -11.93 13.95 12.87
N TYR A 81 -11.06 13.02 13.34
CA TYR A 81 -11.04 12.59 14.77
C TYR A 81 -9.62 12.42 15.38
N PRO A 82 -8.88 13.52 15.60
CA PRO A 82 -7.49 13.49 16.07
C PRO A 82 -7.27 12.85 17.45
N LEU A 83 -8.29 12.83 18.32
CA LEU A 83 -8.23 12.18 19.63
C LEU A 83 -8.19 10.64 19.51
N PHE A 84 -8.89 10.10 18.51
CA PHE A 84 -8.97 8.66 18.29
C PHE A 84 -7.66 8.11 17.69
N THR A 85 -7.08 8.85 16.75
CA THR A 85 -5.74 8.56 16.19
C THR A 85 -4.67 8.53 17.27
N LYS A 86 -4.66 9.51 18.19
CA LYS A 86 -3.73 9.55 19.34
C LYS A 86 -3.89 8.34 20.27
N PHE A 87 -5.11 7.87 20.48
CA PHE A 87 -5.38 6.70 21.31
C PHE A 87 -4.93 5.40 20.64
N ALA A 88 -5.20 5.25 19.33
CA ALA A 88 -4.74 4.11 18.53
C ALA A 88 -3.21 4.04 18.48
N ASP A 89 -2.53 5.18 18.28
CA ASP A 89 -1.07 5.28 18.32
C ASP A 89 -0.49 4.87 19.68
N LYS A 90 -1.16 5.26 20.77
CA LYS A 90 -0.72 4.91 22.13
C LYS A 90 -0.82 3.40 22.37
N ILE A 91 -1.90 2.77 21.94
CA ILE A 91 -2.07 1.31 22.01
C ILE A 91 -1.02 0.61 21.16
N TYR A 92 -0.81 1.06 19.92
CA TYR A 92 0.17 0.45 19.02
C TYR A 92 1.60 0.53 19.57
N ARG A 93 1.99 1.66 20.15
CA ARG A 93 3.30 1.83 20.82
C ARG A 93 3.47 0.94 22.04
N LEU A 94 2.40 0.70 22.81
CA LEU A 94 2.44 -0.20 23.97
C LEU A 94 2.67 -1.66 23.53
N ILE A 95 2.01 -2.10 22.47
CA ILE A 95 2.15 -3.47 21.96
C ILE A 95 3.53 -3.68 21.33
N GLN A 96 4.05 -2.70 20.57
CA GLN A 96 5.44 -2.76 20.09
C GLN A 96 6.47 -2.83 21.23
N ARG A 97 6.18 -2.19 22.37
CA ARG A 97 7.06 -2.23 23.55
C ARG A 97 7.03 -3.61 24.22
N TYR A 98 5.89 -4.30 24.17
CA TYR A 98 5.73 -5.67 24.62
C TYR A 98 6.48 -6.67 23.72
N ASP A 99 6.39 -6.54 22.39
CA ASP A 99 7.12 -7.39 21.43
C ASP A 99 8.64 -7.31 21.59
N ARG A 100 9.16 -6.09 21.80
CA ARG A 100 10.58 -5.87 22.11
C ARG A 100 11.03 -6.54 23.41
N PHE A 101 10.12 -6.76 24.36
CA PHE A 101 10.41 -7.38 25.65
C PHE A 101 10.44 -8.91 25.59
N HIS A 102 9.92 -9.51 24.51
CA HIS A 102 9.80 -10.96 24.37
C HIS A 102 10.63 -11.54 23.21
N ASN A 103 11.54 -10.75 22.63
CA ASN A 103 12.36 -11.10 21.45
C ASN A 103 11.56 -11.61 20.21
N ASN A 104 10.23 -11.57 20.27
CA ASN A 104 9.32 -11.86 19.17
C ASN A 104 9.09 -10.57 18.40
N GLN A 105 10.16 -10.09 17.74
CA GLN A 105 10.15 -8.85 16.99
C GLN A 105 8.96 -8.85 16.02
N TYR A 106 7.93 -8.10 16.39
CA TYR A 106 6.74 -7.76 15.60
C TYR A 106 5.64 -8.82 15.46
N TYR A 107 5.73 -10.01 16.07
CA TYR A 107 4.72 -11.06 15.89
C TYR A 107 3.37 -10.72 16.57
N TYR A 108 3.37 -10.43 17.87
CA TYR A 108 2.11 -10.16 18.58
C TYR A 108 1.57 -8.78 18.27
N SER A 109 2.42 -7.79 17.96
CA SER A 109 1.98 -6.47 17.50
C SER A 109 1.31 -6.51 16.13
N ASN A 110 1.80 -7.31 15.18
CA ASN A 110 1.13 -7.47 13.89
C ASN A 110 -0.21 -8.21 14.04
N LEU A 111 -0.25 -9.28 14.85
CA LEU A 111 -1.51 -9.99 15.15
C LEU A 111 -2.54 -9.10 15.88
N ALA A 112 -2.11 -8.35 16.88
CA ALA A 112 -2.98 -7.46 17.64
C ALA A 112 -3.42 -6.25 16.81
N LYS A 113 -2.57 -5.71 15.93
CA LYS A 113 -2.93 -4.64 14.98
C LYS A 113 -4.02 -5.15 14.03
N ARG A 114 -3.80 -6.29 13.38
CA ARG A 114 -4.76 -6.94 12.46
C ARG A 114 -6.10 -7.23 13.13
N ASN A 115 -6.09 -7.73 14.37
CA ASN A 115 -7.31 -8.07 15.10
C ASN A 115 -7.93 -6.89 15.85
N SER A 116 -7.31 -5.71 15.83
CA SER A 116 -7.90 -4.55 16.49
C SER A 116 -9.09 -4.06 15.65
N LYS A 117 -10.27 -4.03 16.28
CA LYS A 117 -11.49 -3.47 15.68
C LYS A 117 -11.26 -2.07 15.11
N THR A 118 -10.36 -1.31 15.71
CA THR A 118 -9.93 0.02 15.26
C THR A 118 -9.23 -0.02 13.91
N PHE A 119 -8.23 -0.88 13.73
CA PHE A 119 -7.49 -1.00 12.48
C PHE A 119 -8.36 -1.55 11.34
N LEU A 120 -9.18 -2.55 11.63
CA LEU A 120 -10.16 -3.08 10.68
C LEU A 120 -11.12 -1.97 10.24
N ARG A 121 -11.68 -1.20 11.19
CA ARG A 121 -12.56 -0.07 10.88
C ARG A 121 -11.85 1.02 10.08
N CYS A 122 -10.58 1.29 10.36
CA CYS A 122 -9.81 2.26 9.59
C CYS A 122 -9.62 1.78 8.14
N SER A 123 -9.24 0.52 7.95
CA SER A 123 -9.06 -0.11 6.64
C SER A 123 -10.36 -0.11 5.83
N GLU A 124 -11.50 -0.39 6.47
CA GLU A 124 -12.83 -0.29 5.87
C GLU A 124 -13.17 1.14 5.44
N GLN A 125 -12.86 2.14 6.27
CA GLN A 125 -13.10 3.55 5.92
C GLN A 125 -12.22 4.05 4.76
N ILE A 126 -11.01 3.52 4.65
CA ILE A 126 -10.12 3.78 3.50
C ILE A 126 -10.73 3.14 2.25
N ALA A 127 -11.19 1.89 2.33
CA ALA A 127 -11.84 1.20 1.23
C ALA A 127 -13.09 1.97 0.75
N ASP A 128 -13.93 2.47 1.66
CA ASP A 128 -15.12 3.24 1.32
C ASP A 128 -14.79 4.53 0.56
N ARG A 129 -13.74 5.25 0.98
CA ARG A 129 -13.30 6.46 0.28
C ARG A 129 -12.65 6.14 -1.07
N ALA A 130 -11.87 5.08 -1.15
CA ALA A 130 -11.28 4.62 -2.39
C ALA A 130 -12.37 4.25 -3.42
N LEU A 131 -13.42 3.55 -2.98
CA LEU A 131 -14.58 3.22 -3.80
C LEU A 131 -15.28 4.48 -4.31
N GLN A 132 -15.52 5.47 -3.45
CA GLN A 132 -16.13 6.74 -3.87
C GLN A 132 -15.23 7.48 -4.88
N TYR A 133 -13.93 7.57 -4.62
CA TYR A 133 -12.97 8.20 -5.52
C TYR A 133 -12.95 7.53 -6.90
N CYS A 134 -13.01 6.20 -6.93
CA CYS A 134 -13.08 5.42 -8.15
C CYS A 134 -14.33 5.72 -8.97
N LYS A 135 -15.49 5.82 -8.30
CA LYS A 135 -16.75 6.25 -8.93
C LYS A 135 -16.63 7.66 -9.51
N ASP A 136 -16.11 8.60 -8.74
CA ASP A 136 -15.94 10.00 -9.17
C ASP A 136 -15.01 10.11 -10.40
N LYS A 137 -14.05 9.20 -10.53
CA LYS A 137 -13.16 9.08 -11.69
C LYS A 137 -13.74 8.27 -12.86
N ASN A 138 -14.98 7.80 -12.77
CA ASN A 138 -15.59 6.91 -13.77
C ASN A 138 -14.72 5.67 -14.06
N CYS A 139 -14.15 5.10 -13.00
CA CYS A 139 -13.40 3.84 -13.05
C CYS A 139 -14.23 2.70 -12.43
N ASP A 140 -13.93 1.48 -12.83
CA ASP A 140 -14.61 0.27 -12.38
C ASP A 140 -13.92 -0.36 -11.16
N ILE A 141 -12.61 -0.21 -11.05
CA ILE A 141 -11.80 -0.87 -10.03
C ILE A 141 -10.77 0.10 -9.46
N VAL A 142 -10.61 0.11 -8.14
CA VAL A 142 -9.51 0.80 -7.46
C VAL A 142 -8.61 -0.19 -6.74
N ILE A 143 -7.31 -0.06 -6.96
CA ILE A 143 -6.28 -0.87 -6.31
C ILE A 143 -5.44 0.04 -5.42
N CYS A 144 -5.30 -0.36 -4.16
CA CYS A 144 -4.54 0.35 -3.14
C CYS A 144 -3.52 -0.56 -2.44
N GLY A 145 -2.64 0.08 -1.67
CA GLY A 145 -1.80 -0.53 -0.65
C GLY A 145 -2.03 0.17 0.68
N HIS A 146 -0.95 0.68 1.30
CA HIS A 146 -0.95 1.56 2.47
C HIS A 146 -1.46 0.97 3.80
N THR A 147 -2.57 0.24 3.84
CA THR A 147 -3.12 -0.30 5.10
C THR A 147 -2.37 -1.53 5.61
N HIS A 148 -1.62 -2.21 4.74
CA HIS A 148 -1.02 -3.53 4.96
C HIS A 148 -2.02 -4.68 5.15
N ALA A 149 -3.33 -4.40 5.09
CA ALA A 149 -4.39 -5.40 5.21
C ALA A 149 -4.86 -5.84 3.82
N VAL A 150 -4.74 -7.14 3.54
CA VAL A 150 -5.39 -7.73 2.37
C VAL A 150 -6.90 -7.58 2.54
N LEU A 151 -7.52 -6.82 1.65
CA LEU A 151 -8.95 -6.51 1.72
C LEU A 151 -9.53 -6.39 0.31
N THR A 152 -10.67 -7.04 0.10
CA THR A 152 -11.49 -6.88 -1.10
C THR A 152 -12.85 -6.34 -0.69
N LYS A 153 -13.35 -5.34 -1.40
CA LYS A 153 -14.67 -4.77 -1.15
C LYS A 153 -15.33 -4.37 -2.45
N THR A 154 -16.64 -4.55 -2.53
CA THR A 154 -17.44 -4.12 -3.68
C THR A 154 -18.57 -3.24 -3.19
N SER A 155 -18.81 -2.13 -3.88
CA SER A 155 -19.94 -1.24 -3.63
C SER A 155 -20.55 -0.83 -4.96
N GLU A 156 -21.85 -1.11 -5.13
CA GLU A 156 -22.57 -0.92 -6.39
C GLU A 156 -21.88 -1.69 -7.53
N MET A 157 -21.29 -0.97 -8.50
CA MET A 157 -20.61 -1.53 -9.67
C MET A 157 -19.10 -1.31 -9.64
N VAL A 158 -18.55 -0.90 -8.48
CA VAL A 158 -17.12 -0.60 -8.32
C VAL A 158 -16.49 -1.54 -7.32
N GLU A 159 -15.28 -2.00 -7.65
CA GLU A 159 -14.50 -2.95 -6.86
C GLU A 159 -13.27 -2.27 -6.26
N TYR A 160 -12.89 -2.72 -5.07
CA TYR A 160 -11.71 -2.28 -4.33
C TYR A 160 -10.85 -3.47 -3.94
N TYR A 161 -9.55 -3.33 -4.15
CA TYR A 161 -8.54 -4.30 -3.77
C TYR A 161 -7.39 -3.63 -3.02
N ASN A 162 -7.01 -4.19 -1.88
CA ASN A 162 -5.79 -3.82 -1.16
C ASN A 162 -4.76 -4.95 -1.26
N CYS A 163 -3.56 -4.64 -1.74
CA CYS A 163 -2.52 -5.64 -1.96
C CYS A 163 -1.88 -6.19 -0.69
N GLY A 164 -2.14 -5.60 0.49
CA GLY A 164 -1.52 -6.02 1.75
C GLY A 164 -0.07 -5.54 1.87
N CYS A 165 0.81 -6.39 2.42
CA CYS A 165 2.23 -6.05 2.57
C CYS A 165 3.15 -7.25 2.50
N TRP A 166 4.45 -6.99 2.36
CA TRP A 166 5.50 -7.99 2.19
C TRP A 166 6.32 -8.23 3.48
N THR A 167 5.93 -7.57 4.56
CA THR A 167 6.60 -7.63 5.86
C THR A 167 5.91 -8.55 6.86
N GLU A 168 4.75 -9.08 6.50
CA GLU A 168 3.95 -9.99 7.33
C GLU A 168 4.08 -11.45 6.84
N SER A 169 3.56 -12.41 7.63
CA SER A 169 3.80 -13.85 7.44
C SER A 169 3.32 -14.43 6.11
N VAL A 170 2.46 -13.74 5.37
CA VAL A 170 2.06 -14.07 4.01
C VAL A 170 2.22 -12.81 3.18
N CYS A 171 3.12 -12.86 2.20
CA CYS A 171 3.25 -11.78 1.22
C CYS A 171 2.16 -11.92 0.16
N SER A 172 1.62 -10.79 -0.28
CA SER A 172 0.56 -10.75 -1.27
C SER A 172 0.83 -9.72 -2.37
N PHE A 173 0.31 -10.01 -3.56
CA PHE A 173 0.38 -9.15 -4.72
C PHE A 173 -0.89 -9.30 -5.55
N ILE A 174 -1.14 -8.36 -6.46
CA ILE A 174 -2.33 -8.37 -7.30
C ILE A 174 -1.94 -8.67 -8.75
N THR A 175 -2.73 -9.52 -9.40
CA THR A 175 -2.64 -9.75 -10.85
C THR A 175 -3.92 -9.28 -11.53
N ILE A 176 -3.77 -8.65 -12.70
CA ILE A 176 -4.87 -8.24 -13.55
C ILE A 176 -4.77 -9.06 -14.83
N ASN A 177 -5.81 -9.83 -15.16
CA ASN A 177 -5.88 -10.61 -16.39
C ASN A 177 -7.26 -10.47 -17.02
N THR A 178 -7.32 -9.97 -18.26
CA THR A 178 -8.57 -9.78 -19.02
C THR A 178 -9.71 -9.15 -18.19
N GLY A 179 -9.43 -8.05 -17.49
CA GLY A 179 -10.38 -7.35 -16.61
C GLY A 179 -10.64 -8.02 -15.24
N ASN A 180 -10.15 -9.23 -15.00
CA ASN A 180 -10.23 -9.90 -13.71
C ASN A 180 -9.06 -9.51 -12.82
N VAL A 181 -9.36 -9.14 -11.57
CA VAL A 181 -8.37 -8.74 -10.56
C VAL A 181 -8.36 -9.77 -9.43
N GLU A 182 -7.19 -10.37 -9.20
CA GLU A 182 -6.98 -11.39 -8.17
C GLU A 182 -5.86 -10.99 -7.22
N ILE A 183 -6.06 -11.24 -5.92
CA ILE A 183 -4.98 -11.18 -4.93
C ILE A 183 -4.36 -12.57 -4.83
N LYS A 184 -3.04 -12.65 -4.99
CA LYS A 184 -2.24 -13.88 -4.90
C LYS A 184 -1.29 -13.79 -3.72
N ASN A 185 -1.06 -14.93 -3.08
CA ASN A 185 -0.03 -15.09 -2.05
C ASN A 185 1.26 -15.57 -2.72
N GLY A 186 2.40 -15.01 -2.31
CA GLY A 186 3.73 -15.44 -2.76
C GLY A 186 4.34 -16.53 -1.91
#